data_AF-A0A965PJG0-F1
#
_entry.id   AF-A0A965PJG0-F1
#
_cell.length_a   1.000
_cell.length_b   1.000
_cell.length_c   1.000
_cell.angle_alpha   90.00
_cell.angle_beta   90.00
_cell.angle_gamma   90.00
#
_symmetry.space_group_name_H-M   'P 1'
#
loop_
_entity.id
_entity.type
_entity.pdbx_description
1 polymer ?
#
loop_
_entity_poly.entity_id
_entity_poly.type
_entity_poly.pdbx_seq_one_letter_code
_entity_poly.pdbx_strand_id
1 'polypeptide(L)' 'MTVAELIEQLKSYPADMRVLTLGYEGGYNDIRLNTDEVVFNFSKNDAWYYGPHECVKFTDSDTGTKCVIITRVK' A
#
# COMPACT_ATOMS: atom_id res chain seq x y z
N MET A 1 -10.64 11.91 -5.83
CA MET A 1 -9.33 12.58 -6.03
C MET A 1 -9.02 12.65 -7.52
N THR A 2 -8.54 13.79 -8.02
CA THR A 2 -8.08 13.96 -9.41
C THR A 2 -6.62 13.55 -9.58
N VAL A 3 -6.17 13.39 -10.83
CA VAL A 3 -4.75 13.11 -11.13
C VAL A 3 -3.83 14.22 -10.60
N ALA A 4 -4.24 15.49 -10.74
CA ALA A 4 -3.45 16.62 -10.25
C ALA A 4 -3.33 16.60 -8.71
N GLU A 5 -4.44 16.36 -8.01
CA GLU A 5 -4.43 16.22 -6.54
C GLU A 5 -3.55 15.05 -6.09
N LEU A 6 -3.60 13.93 -6.79
CA LEU A 6 -2.75 12.77 -6.51
C LEU A 6 -1.26 13.12 -6.67
N ILE A 7 -0.89 13.78 -7.78
CA ILE A 7 0.49 14.19 -8.04
C ILE A 7 0.99 15.13 -6.95
N GLU A 8 0.20 16.13 -6.57
CA GLU A 8 0.59 17.07 -5.51
C GLU A 8 0.76 16.37 -4.16
N GLN A 9 -0.09 15.40 -3.82
CA GLN A 9 0.11 14.60 -2.60
C GLN A 9 1.36 13.72 -2.69
N LEU A 10 1.62 13.08 -3.84
CA LEU A 10 2.79 12.23 -4.02
C LEU A 10 4.12 12.99 -3.89
N LYS A 11 4.16 14.26 -4.32
CA LYS A 11 5.34 15.13 -4.15
C LYS A 11 5.75 15.37 -2.70
N SER A 12 4.86 15.12 -1.73
CA SER A 12 5.17 15.26 -0.30
C SER A 12 5.97 14.09 0.29
N TYR A 13 6.13 12.99 -0.46
CA TYR A 13 6.90 11.82 -0.06
C TYR A 13 8.30 11.82 -0.69
N PRO A 14 9.28 11.09 -0.12
CA PRO A 14 10.56 10.86 -0.79
C PRO A 14 10.36 10.26 -2.19
N ALA A 15 11.10 10.77 -3.18
CA ALA A 15 10.91 10.40 -4.58
C ALA A 15 11.24 8.93 -4.90
N ASP A 16 12.02 8.28 -4.04
CA ASP A 16 12.42 6.87 -4.11
C ASP A 16 11.54 5.95 -3.24
N MET A 17 10.54 6.51 -2.54
CA MET A 17 9.64 5.74 -1.69
C MET A 17 8.75 4.82 -2.53
N ARG A 18 8.66 3.54 -2.14
CA ARG A 18 7.85 2.56 -2.85
C ARG A 18 6.36 2.85 -2.68
N VAL A 19 5.60 2.75 -3.77
CA VAL A 19 4.13 2.87 -3.80
C VAL A 19 3.51 1.50 -4.03
N LEU A 20 2.52 1.14 -3.20
CA LEU A 20 1.79 -0.12 -3.22
C LEU A 20 0.28 0.12 -3.21
N THR A 21 -0.51 -0.89 -3.57
CA THR A 21 -1.98 -0.90 -3.45
C THR A 21 -2.43 -2.16 -2.73
N LEU A 22 -3.62 -2.13 -2.15
CA LEU A 22 -4.27 -3.33 -1.62
C LEU A 22 -4.52 -4.36 -2.73
N GLY A 23 -4.66 -5.62 -2.31
CA GLY A 23 -5.08 -6.75 -3.15
C GLY A 23 -6.46 -6.57 -3.80
N TYR A 24 -6.86 -7.56 -4.60
CA TYR A 24 -7.92 -7.41 -5.60
C TYR A 24 -9.29 -7.95 -5.13
N GLU A 25 -10.26 -7.06 -4.92
CA GLU A 25 -11.70 -7.33 -5.06
C GLU A 25 -12.36 -6.12 -5.72
N GLY A 26 -13.14 -6.36 -6.79
CA GLY A 26 -13.57 -5.35 -7.77
C GLY A 26 -14.50 -4.22 -7.27
N GLY A 27 -15.05 -3.46 -8.22
CA GLY A 27 -15.75 -2.19 -7.95
C GLY A 27 -14.80 -0.99 -7.94
N TYR A 28 -15.33 0.23 -7.83
CA TYR A 28 -14.54 1.47 -7.86
C TYR A 28 -14.93 2.39 -6.70
N ASN A 29 -13.93 2.85 -5.95
CA ASN A 29 -14.06 3.88 -4.93
C ASN A 29 -13.01 4.97 -5.19
N ASP A 30 -13.22 6.15 -4.62
CA ASP A 30 -12.16 7.15 -4.51
C ASP A 30 -10.94 6.57 -3.75
N ILE A 31 -9.76 7.10 -4.08
CA ILE A 31 -8.50 6.68 -3.46
C ILE A 31 -8.07 7.60 -2.30
N ARG A 32 -7.28 7.04 -1.39
CA ARG A 32 -6.58 7.75 -0.31
C ARG A 32 -5.15 7.21 -0.18
N LEU A 33 -4.20 8.10 0.06
CA LEU A 33 -2.82 7.75 0.39
C LEU A 33 -2.64 7.57 1.90
N ASN A 34 -1.97 6.50 2.31
CA ASN A 34 -1.50 6.25 3.67
C ASN A 34 -0.03 5.81 3.65
N THR A 35 0.60 5.69 4.81
CA THR A 35 1.92 5.05 4.93
C THR A 35 1.86 3.92 5.93
N ASP A 36 2.51 2.80 5.60
CA ASP A 36 2.71 1.67 6.50
C ASP A 36 4.10 1.05 6.27
N GLU A 37 4.55 0.25 7.21
CA GLU A 37 5.76 -0.57 7.09
C GLU A 37 5.39 -1.95 6.55
N VAL A 38 6.09 -2.36 5.49
CA VAL A 38 5.75 -3.56 4.71
C VAL A 38 6.94 -4.52 4.68
N VAL A 39 6.65 -5.80 4.87
CA VAL A 39 7.59 -6.89 4.62
C VAL A 39 7.37 -7.40 3.21
N PHE A 40 8.40 -7.29 2.37
CA PHE A 40 8.34 -7.75 0.99
C PHE A 40 8.48 -9.26 0.89
N ASN A 41 7.82 -9.86 -0.12
CA ASN A 41 7.83 -11.29 -0.40
C ASN A 41 7.43 -12.17 0.80
N PHE A 42 6.50 -11.66 1.61
CA PHE A 42 5.93 -12.36 2.75
C PHE A 42 4.41 -12.27 2.62
N SER A 43 3.74 -13.42 2.68
CA SER A 43 2.30 -13.53 2.80
C SER A 43 1.97 -14.65 3.76
N LYS A 44 1.02 -14.42 4.68
CA LYS A 44 0.45 -15.48 5.53
C LYS A 44 -0.60 -16.31 4.78
N ASN A 45 -0.97 -15.91 3.57
CA ASN A 45 -2.01 -16.54 2.76
C ASN A 45 -1.49 -16.82 1.34
N ASP A 46 -1.67 -18.04 0.85
CA ASP A 46 -1.26 -18.43 -0.50
C ASP A 46 -2.23 -17.94 -1.59
N ALA A 47 -3.34 -17.29 -1.22
CA ALA A 47 -4.32 -16.80 -2.16
C ALA A 47 -3.82 -15.54 -2.90
N TRP A 48 -3.79 -15.64 -4.23
CA TRP A 48 -3.24 -14.62 -5.14
C TRP A 48 -3.82 -13.21 -4.97
N TYR A 49 -5.08 -13.10 -4.50
CA TYR A 49 -5.78 -11.82 -4.40
C TYR A 49 -5.31 -10.96 -3.22
N TYR A 50 -4.53 -11.48 -2.26
CA TYR A 50 -3.89 -10.66 -1.22
C TYR A 50 -2.59 -9.99 -1.70
N GLY A 51 -1.95 -10.54 -2.74
CA GLY A 51 -0.64 -10.12 -3.20
C GLY A 51 0.53 -10.70 -2.38
N PRO A 52 1.77 -10.39 -2.77
CA PRO A 52 2.98 -11.05 -2.24
C PRO A 52 3.62 -10.34 -1.03
N HIS A 53 2.98 -9.33 -0.45
CA HIS A 53 3.55 -8.48 0.60
C HIS A 53 2.56 -8.33 1.75
N GLU A 54 3.08 -8.07 2.96
CA GLU A 54 2.25 -7.95 4.16
C GLU A 54 2.68 -6.77 5.02
N CYS A 55 1.74 -6.15 5.72
CA CYS A 55 2.04 -5.12 6.71
C CYS A 55 2.75 -5.75 7.90
N VAL A 56 3.81 -5.10 8.40
CA VAL A 56 4.60 -5.57 9.57
C VAL A 56 3.69 -5.96 10.74
N LYS A 57 2.63 -5.19 10.98
CA LYS A 57 1.61 -5.42 12.03
C LYS A 57 0.90 -6.78 11.96
N PHE A 58 0.89 -7.42 10.80
CA PHE A 58 0.29 -8.73 10.57
C PHE A 58 1.34 -9.83 10.42
N THR A 59 2.63 -9.51 10.57
CA THR A 59 3.74 -10.46 10.53
C THR A 59 4.31 -10.70 11.92
N ASP A 60 5.23 -11.65 12.04
CA ASP A 60 6.02 -11.87 13.27
C ASP A 60 7.38 -11.13 13.18
N SER A 61 7.55 -10.23 12.20
CA SER A 61 8.74 -9.40 12.02
C SER A 61 8.63 -8.10 12.81
N ASP A 62 9.73 -7.65 13.40
CA ASP A 62 9.83 -6.32 14.04
C ASP A 62 10.34 -5.23 13.09
N THR A 63 10.60 -5.57 11.82
CA THR A 63 11.17 -4.65 10.82
C THR A 63 10.42 -4.72 9.50
N GLY A 64 10.27 -3.56 8.85
CA GLY A 64 9.74 -3.46 7.49
C GLY A 64 10.17 -2.17 6.80
N THR A 65 9.82 -2.06 5.53
CA THR A 65 10.13 -0.89 4.71
C THR A 65 8.93 0.04 4.66
N LYS A 66 9.13 1.31 5.01
CA LYS A 66 8.07 2.33 4.93
C LYS A 66 7.67 2.58 3.48
N CYS A 67 6.40 2.41 3.16
CA CYS A 67 5.84 2.54 1.81
C CYS A 67 4.63 3.50 1.80
N VAL A 68 4.34 4.08 0.64
CA VAL A 68 3.06 4.76 0.37
C VAL A 68 2.05 3.71 -0.08
N ILE A 69 0.90 3.66 0.58
CA ILE A 69 -0.19 2.72 0.28
C ILE A 69 -1.36 3.51 -0.31
N ILE A 70 -1.75 3.15 -1.53
CA ILE A 70 -2.99 3.61 -2.16
C ILE A 70 -4.11 2.69 -1.67
N THR A 71 -5.08 3.27 -0.98
CA THR A 71 -6.25 2.57 -0.41
C THR A 71 -7.54 3.15 -0.97
N ARG A 72 -8.65 2.44 -0.79
CA ARG A 72 -9.99 2.93 -1.10
C ARG A 72 -10.58 3.73 0.07
N VAL A 73 -11.30 4.82 -0.23
CA VAL A 73 -12.20 5.48 0.73
C VAL A 73 -13.35 4.52 1.06
N LYS A 74 -13.81 4.54 2.32
CA LYS A 74 -14.94 3.74 2.81
C LYS A 74 -16.26 4.23 2.24
#